data_AF-A0A2I1GSG2-F1
#
_entry.id   AF-A0A2I1GSG2-F1
#
_cell.length_a   1.000
_cell.length_b   1.000
_cell.length_c   1.000
_cell.angle_alpha   90.00
_cell.angle_beta   90.00
_cell.angle_gamma   90.00
#
_symmetry.space_group_name_H-M   'P 1'
#
loop_
_entity.id
_entity.type
_entity.pdbx_description
1 polymer ?
#
loop_
_entity_poly.entity_id
_entity_poly.type
_entity_poly.pdbx_seq_one_letter_code
_entity_poly.pdbx_strand_id
1 'polypeptide(L)'
;NPNNIEFNNLYLDMNDIIHLYCYLKNKSTSFTEKDMIVEIIEYTERIVAIICLKKVLYLAIDSIALHTKTNQQKFRRFKAV
;
A
#
# COMPACT_ATOMS: atom_id res chain seq x y z
N ASN A 1 -15.05 16.71 9.26
CA ASN A 1 -13.87 16.83 8.36
C ASN A 1 -13.51 18.30 8.27
N PRO A 2 -12.31 18.72 8.71
CA PRO A 2 -11.86 20.10 8.57
C PRO A 2 -11.82 20.60 7.11
N ASN A 3 -11.77 19.68 6.14
CA ASN A 3 -11.76 20.00 4.71
C ASN A 3 -13.15 20.29 4.12
N ASN A 4 -14.23 20.24 4.91
CA ASN A 4 -15.62 20.44 4.48
C ASN A 4 -16.12 19.53 3.33
N ILE A 5 -15.35 18.49 3.01
CA ILE A 5 -15.67 17.46 2.03
C ILE A 5 -15.88 16.15 2.78
N GLU A 6 -16.88 15.37 2.40
CA GLU A 6 -17.17 14.11 3.07
C GLU A 6 -16.83 12.92 2.18
N PHE A 7 -16.11 11.96 2.75
CA PHE A 7 -15.81 10.70 2.10
C PHE A 7 -16.45 9.56 2.90
N ASN A 8 -17.18 8.71 2.18
CA ASN A 8 -17.86 7.57 2.80
C ASN A 8 -17.00 6.31 2.75
N ASN A 9 -16.34 6.08 1.61
CA ASN A 9 -15.63 4.83 1.33
C ASN A 9 -14.22 5.15 0.83
N LEU A 10 -13.22 4.41 1.33
CA LEU A 10 -11.82 4.52 0.95
C LEU A 10 -11.33 3.12 0.56
N TYR A 11 -10.74 3.02 -0.63
CA TYR A 11 -10.17 1.78 -1.16
C TYR A 11 -8.68 2.01 -1.37
N LEU A 12 -7.84 1.21 -0.72
CA LEU A 12 -6.38 1.30 -0.83
C LEU A 12 -5.82 0.03 -1.45
N ASP A 13 -4.97 0.18 -2.46
CA ASP A 13 -4.09 -0.88 -2.94
C ASP A 13 -2.81 -0.88 -2.08
N MET A 14 -2.69 -1.91 -1.24
CA MET A 14 -1.58 -2.03 -0.31
C MET A 14 -0.28 -2.38 -1.02
N ASN A 15 -0.32 -3.00 -2.19
CA ASN A 15 0.91 -3.38 -2.89
C ASN A 15 1.68 -2.14 -3.32
N ASP A 16 0.98 -1.11 -3.80
CA ASP A 16 1.61 0.15 -4.18
C ASP A 16 2.23 0.86 -2.95
N ILE A 17 1.54 0.84 -1.81
CA ILE A 17 2.05 1.41 -0.55
C ILE A 17 3.31 0.67 -0.08
N ILE A 18 3.27 -0.67 -0.05
CA ILE A 18 4.40 -1.52 0.32
C ILE A 18 5.58 -1.30 -0.63
N HIS A 19 5.33 -1.29 -1.94
CA HIS A 19 6.37 -1.07 -2.95
C HIS A 19 7.03 0.30 -2.80
N LEU A 20 6.24 1.36 -2.58
CA LEU A 20 6.76 2.70 -2.33
C LEU A 20 7.63 2.75 -1.06
N TYR A 21 7.16 2.13 0.02
CA TYR A 21 7.92 2.07 1.27
C TYR A 21 9.28 1.39 1.09
N CYS A 22 9.30 0.21 0.46
CA CYS A 22 10.53 -0.53 0.19
C CYS A 22 11.49 0.25 -0.74
N TYR A 23 10.96 0.92 -1.77
CA TYR A 23 11.78 1.75 -2.66
C TYR A 23 12.45 2.92 -1.91
N LEU A 24 11.71 3.62 -1.05
CA LEU A 24 12.24 4.74 -0.27
C LEU A 24 13.28 4.29 0.78
N LYS A 25 13.10 3.10 1.35
CA LYS A 25 13.94 2.55 2.44
C LYS A 25 15.09 1.64 1.99
N ASN A 26 15.19 1.31 0.70
CA ASN A 26 16.30 0.57 0.09
C ASN A 26 17.71 1.21 0.30
N LYS A 27 17.80 2.33 1.03
CA LYS A 27 19.04 3.00 1.43
C LYS A 27 19.54 2.63 2.85
N SER A 28 18.76 1.90 3.66
CA SER A 28 19.13 1.53 5.04
C SER A 28 18.87 0.05 5.32
N THR A 29 19.94 -0.72 5.53
CA THR A 29 20.01 -2.19 5.51
C THR A 29 19.56 -2.92 6.80
N SER A 30 18.79 -2.28 7.68
CA SER A 30 18.53 -2.82 9.03
C SER A 30 17.08 -2.67 9.51
N PHE A 31 16.09 -3.05 8.69
CA PHE A 31 14.68 -3.12 9.11
C PHE A 31 14.14 -4.54 9.01
N THR A 32 13.39 -4.97 10.02
CA THR A 32 12.68 -6.25 9.98
C THR A 32 11.31 -6.11 9.32
N GLU A 33 10.72 -7.22 8.88
CA GLU A 33 9.37 -7.24 8.34
C GLU A 33 8.33 -6.70 9.34
N LYS A 34 8.51 -6.97 10.63
CA LYS A 34 7.60 -6.47 11.68
C LYS A 34 7.62 -4.95 11.76
N ASP A 35 8.81 -4.34 11.70
CA ASP A 35 8.96 -2.89 11.75
C ASP A 35 8.31 -2.24 10.51
N MET A 36 8.47 -2.87 9.33
CA MET A 36 7.82 -2.42 8.10
C MET A 36 6.29 -2.44 8.23
N ILE A 37 5.71 -3.49 8.81
CA ILE A 37 4.26 -3.60 8.98
C ILE A 37 3.74 -2.47 9.89
N VAL A 38 4.43 -2.19 11.01
CA VAL A 38 4.05 -1.11 11.93
C VAL A 38 4.04 0.24 11.22
N GLU A 39 5.09 0.56 10.48
CA GLU A 39 5.20 1.82 9.73
C GLU A 39 4.10 1.96 8.66
N ILE A 40 3.77 0.87 7.96
CA ILE A 40 2.69 0.88 6.96
C ILE A 40 1.33 1.11 7.63
N ILE A 41 1.09 0.51 8.81
CA ILE A 41 -0.13 0.74 9.59
C ILE A 41 -0.22 2.20 10.01
N GLU A 42 0.83 2.77 10.59
CA GLU A 42 0.86 4.19 10.99
C GLU A 42 0.62 5.13 9.80
N TYR A 43 1.21 4.82 8.64
CA TYR A 43 0.97 5.58 7.42
C TYR A 43 -0.50 5.49 6.97
N THR A 44 -1.10 4.30 7.04
CA THR A 44 -2.51 4.08 6.68
C THR A 44 -3.44 4.82 7.64
N GLU A 45 -3.16 4.80 8.94
CA GLU A 45 -3.93 5.53 9.96
C GLU A 45 -3.91 7.04 9.70
N ARG A 46 -2.76 7.60 9.32
CA ARG A 46 -2.66 9.02 8.93
C ARG A 46 -3.56 9.36 7.75
N ILE A 47 -3.61 8.51 6.72
CA ILE A 47 -4.49 8.71 5.56
C ILE A 47 -5.95 8.70 6.01
N VAL A 48 -6.35 7.72 6.82
CA VAL A 48 -7.73 7.60 7.30
C VAL A 48 -8.14 8.81 8.15
N ALA A 49 -7.24 9.31 9.00
CA ALA A 49 -7.47 10.50 9.80
C ALA A 49 -7.67 11.75 8.94
N ILE A 50 -6.86 11.94 7.89
CA ILE A 50 -6.99 13.06 6.95
C ILE A 50 -8.33 13.01 6.21
N ILE A 51 -8.74 11.82 5.76
CA ILE A 51 -9.95 11.63 4.96
C ILE A 51 -11.21 11.69 5.83
N CYS A 52 -11.11 11.44 7.15
CA CYS A 52 -12.23 11.44 8.09
C CYS A 52 -13.37 10.52 7.62
N LEU A 53 -13.03 9.27 7.32
CA LEU A 53 -13.94 8.31 6.69
C LEU A 53 -15.12 7.93 7.57
N LYS A 54 -16.33 7.83 6.99
CA LYS A 54 -17.56 7.57 7.76
C LYS A 54 -18.10 6.13 7.70
N LYS A 55 -17.79 5.35 6.65
CA LYS A 55 -18.42 4.04 6.44
C LYS A 55 -17.43 2.90 6.24
N VAL A 56 -16.73 2.86 5.11
CA VAL A 56 -16.00 1.66 4.69
C VAL A 56 -14.56 1.96 4.34
N LEU A 57 -13.62 1.39 5.10
CA LEU A 57 -12.23 1.25 4.71
C LEU A 57 -12.02 -0.14 4.09
N TYR A 58 -11.52 -0.19 2.86
CA TYR A 58 -11.16 -1.42 2.16
C TYR A 58 -9.68 -1.40 1.82
N LEU A 59 -8.93 -2.39 2.32
CA LEU A 59 -7.50 -2.57 2.07
C LEU A 59 -7.31 -3.81 1.19
N ALA A 60 -6.83 -3.62 -0.03
CA ALA A 60 -6.59 -4.68 -1.00
C ALA A 60 -5.13 -5.08 -1.00
N ILE A 61 -4.83 -6.36 -0.75
CA ILE A 61 -3.50 -6.94 -0.90
C ILE A 61 -3.55 -7.94 -2.06
N ASP A 62 -2.60 -7.88 -3.00
CA ASP A 62 -2.60 -8.81 -4.13
C ASP A 62 -2.26 -10.21 -3.62
N SER A 63 -3.16 -11.16 -3.90
CA SER A 63 -2.90 -12.58 -3.73
C SER A 63 -2.37 -13.19 -5.05
N ILE A 64 -2.48 -14.51 -5.21
CA ILE A 64 -2.05 -15.19 -6.42
C ILE A 64 -2.84 -14.64 -7.62
N ALA A 65 -2.10 -14.12 -8.61
CA ALA A 65 -2.67 -13.52 -9.80
C ALA A 65 -3.01 -14.56 -10.88
N LEU A 66 -3.99 -14.26 -11.73
CA LEU A 66 -4.33 -15.03 -12.93
C LEU A 66 -3.13 -15.12 -13.89
N HIS A 67 -3.01 -16.23 -14.64
CA HIS A 67 -1.87 -16.52 -15.51
C HIS A 67 -1.43 -15.36 -16.43
N THR A 68 -2.38 -14.61 -17.00
CA THR A 68 -2.10 -13.43 -17.83
C THR A 68 -1.39 -12.32 -17.06
N LYS A 69 -1.86 -12.01 -15.84
CA LYS A 69 -1.24 -11.05 -14.91
C LYS A 69 0.09 -11.59 -14.38
N THR A 70 0.22 -12.90 -14.15
CA THR A 70 1.50 -13.53 -13.80
C THR A 70 2.56 -13.34 -14.88
N ASN A 71 2.21 -13.52 -16.16
CA ASN A 71 3.15 -13.31 -17.27
C ASN A 71 3.58 -11.84 -17.39
N GLN A 72 2.65 -10.91 -17.18
CA GLN A 72 2.98 -9.49 -17.14
C GLN A 72 3.89 -9.13 -15.96
N GLN A 73 3.62 -9.67 -14.76
CA GLN A 73 4.49 -9.48 -13.58
C GLN A 73 5.88 -10.08 -13.79
N LYS A 74 5.97 -11.29 -14.38
CA LYS A 74 7.24 -11.92 -14.75
C LYS A 74 8.04 -11.03 -15.69
N PHE A 75 7.43 -10.56 -16.78
CA PHE A 75 8.10 -9.69 -17.75
C PHE A 75 8.60 -8.37 -17.15
N ARG A 76 7.80 -7.76 -16.25
CA ARG A 76 8.22 -6.55 -15.52
C ARG A 76 9.42 -6.83 -14.61
N ARG A 77 9.41 -7.94 -13.86
CA ARG A 77 10.54 -8.33 -13.00
C ARG A 77 11.81 -8.62 -13.81
N PHE A 78 11.68 -9.27 -14.97
CA PHE A 78 12.82 -9.50 -15.88
C PHE A 78 13.47 -8.21 -16.39
N LYS A 79 12.68 -7.15 -16.62
CA LYS A 79 13.19 -5.84 -17.09
C LYS A 79 13.72 -4.92 -15.99
N ALA A 80 13.45 -5.25 -14.71
CA ALA A 80 13.88 -4.45 -13.57
C ALA A 80 15.26 -4.88 -13.04
N VAL A 81 15.88 -5.90 -13.66
CA VAL A 81 17.27 -6.32 -13.45
C VAL A 81 18.19 -5.46 -14.30
#